data_AF-A0A2H5NN83-F1
#
_entry.id   AF-A0A2H5NN83-F1
#
_cell.length_a   1.000
_cell.length_b   1.000
_cell.length_c   1.000
_cell.angle_alpha   90.00
_cell.angle_beta   90.00
_cell.angle_gamma   90.00
#
_symmetry.space_group_name_H-M   'P 1'
#
loop_
_entity.id
_entity.type
_entity.pdbx_description
1 polymer ?
#
loop_
_entity_poly.entity_id
_entity_poly.type
_entity_poly.pdbx_seq_one_letter_code
_entity_poly.pdbx_strand_id
1 'polypeptide(L)'
;MARTLLLIALCVLPALVSAVRPNTKPFSVEGRVYCDTCQAGFETPATTYIAGAKVKVECKDRKSMQVVYSREGKTDSTGTYKILVSVNHQDSNLWRCCPFK
;
A
#
# COMPACT_ATOMS: atom_id res chain seq x y z
N MET A 1 35.46 -16.42 -31.19
CA MET A 1 34.18 -17.14 -30.93
C MET A 1 33.83 -17.17 -29.43
N ALA A 2 34.65 -17.77 -28.55
CA ALA A 2 34.33 -17.85 -27.11
C ALA A 2 34.33 -16.48 -26.40
N ARG A 3 35.31 -15.61 -26.70
CA ARG A 3 35.42 -14.27 -26.09
C ARG A 3 34.25 -13.35 -26.45
N THR A 4 33.76 -13.41 -27.68
CA THR A 4 32.60 -12.63 -28.14
C THR A 4 31.30 -13.15 -27.52
N LEU A 5 31.13 -14.47 -27.38
CA LEU A 5 29.99 -15.06 -26.68
C LEU A 5 29.96 -14.71 -25.19
N LEU A 6 31.13 -14.62 -24.55
CA LEU A 6 31.25 -14.28 -23.14
C LEU A 6 30.89 -12.81 -22.86
N LEU A 7 31.27 -11.90 -23.77
CA LEU A 7 30.84 -10.49 -23.72
C LEU A 7 29.33 -10.33 -23.96
N ILE A 8 28.76 -11.09 -24.89
CA ILE A 8 27.30 -11.09 -25.12
C ILE A 8 26.57 -11.62 -23.89
N ALA A 9 27.01 -12.72 -23.29
CA ALA A 9 26.42 -13.25 -22.06
C ALA A 9 26.50 -12.22 -20.92
N LEU A 10 27.65 -11.56 -20.73
CA LEU A 10 27.85 -10.58 -19.67
C LEU A 10 26.97 -9.32 -19.83
N CYS A 11 26.66 -8.91 -21.06
CA CYS A 11 25.80 -7.76 -21.33
C CYS A 11 24.30 -8.11 -21.35
N VAL A 12 23.94 -9.31 -21.80
CA VAL A 12 22.53 -9.70 -22.00
C VAL A 12 21.91 -10.22 -20.70
N LEU A 13 22.67 -10.90 -19.83
CA LEU A 13 22.16 -11.42 -18.55
C LEU A 13 21.64 -10.31 -17.61
N PRO A 14 22.35 -9.19 -17.38
CA PRO A 14 21.86 -8.11 -16.51
C PRO A 14 20.63 -7.38 -17.10
N ALA A 15 20.58 -7.25 -18.43
CA ALA A 15 19.47 -6.61 -19.12
C ALA A 15 18.16 -7.43 -18.97
N LEU A 16 18.26 -8.76 -19.09
CA LEU A 16 17.11 -9.66 -18.88
C LEU A 16 16.61 -9.63 -17.44
N VAL A 17 17.51 -9.60 -16.45
CA VAL A 17 17.13 -9.52 -15.02
C VAL A 17 16.37 -8.23 -14.71
N SER A 18 16.73 -7.12 -15.36
CA SER A 18 16.09 -5.83 -15.15
C SER A 18 14.67 -5.76 -15.76
N ALA A 19 14.44 -6.45 -16.88
CA ALA A 19 13.14 -6.52 -17.55
C ALA A 19 12.11 -7.39 -16.80
N VAL A 20 12.56 -8.36 -15.99
CA VAL A 20 11.67 -9.29 -15.27
C VAL A 20 11.19 -8.73 -13.93
N ARG A 21 11.87 -7.72 -13.35
CA ARG A 21 11.44 -7.18 -12.06
C ARG A 21 10.10 -6.46 -12.22
N PRO A 22 9.04 -6.91 -11.53
CA PRO A 22 7.81 -6.14 -11.46
C PRO A 22 8.17 -4.77 -10.89
N ASN A 23 7.80 -3.70 -11.59
CA ASN A 23 7.95 -2.33 -11.08
C ASN A 23 6.88 -2.07 -10.02
N THR A 24 6.94 -2.82 -8.92
CA THR A 24 6.09 -2.62 -7.75
C THR A 24 6.63 -1.43 -7.00
N LYS A 25 5.87 -0.33 -6.98
CA LYS A 25 6.16 0.78 -6.07
C LYS A 25 5.18 0.66 -4.90
N PRO A 26 5.57 0.00 -3.80
CA PRO A 26 4.72 -0.08 -2.63
C PRO A 26 4.49 1.33 -2.10
N PHE A 27 3.24 1.64 -1.74
CA PHE A 27 2.93 2.83 -0.97
C PHE A 27 2.32 2.43 0.37
N SER A 28 2.33 3.36 1.31
CA SER A 28 1.82 3.13 2.66
C SER A 28 0.56 3.96 2.87
N VAL A 29 -0.52 3.32 3.30
CA VAL A 29 -1.71 4.00 3.81
C VAL A 29 -1.53 4.16 5.31
N GLU A 30 -1.55 5.41 5.77
CA GLU A 30 -1.41 5.77 7.17
C GLU A 30 -2.64 6.54 7.62
N GLY A 31 -3.08 6.28 8.85
CA GLY A 31 -4.19 6.99 9.47
C GLY A 31 -4.24 6.72 10.96
N ARG A 32 -5.15 7.41 11.65
CA ARG A 32 -5.34 7.30 13.10
C ARG A 32 -6.77 6.92 13.43
N VAL A 33 -6.96 6.11 14.46
CA VAL A 33 -8.27 5.77 15.01
C VAL A 33 -8.42 6.45 16.35
N TYR A 34 -9.51 7.19 16.50
CA TYR A 34 -9.82 7.92 17.72
C TYR A 34 -11.29 7.77 18.12
N CYS A 35 -11.54 7.97 19.41
CA CYS A 35 -12.87 8.03 19.99
C CYS A 35 -13.39 9.46 19.90
N ASP A 36 -14.48 9.67 19.16
CA ASP A 36 -15.18 10.94 19.07
C ASP A 36 -16.19 11.05 20.22
N THR A 37 -15.70 11.41 21.40
CA THR A 37 -16.52 11.58 22.61
C THR A 37 -17.51 12.73 22.50
N CYS A 38 -17.24 13.71 21.63
CA CYS A 38 -18.09 14.88 21.42
C CYS A 38 -19.08 14.71 20.25
N GLN A 39 -18.98 13.62 19.48
CA GLN A 39 -19.73 13.41 18.23
C GLN A 39 -19.58 14.59 17.25
N ALA A 40 -18.40 15.20 17.24
CA ALA A 40 -18.11 16.38 16.44
C ALA A 40 -17.83 16.03 14.96
N GLY A 41 -17.42 14.80 14.67
CA GLY A 41 -17.03 14.34 13.34
C GLY A 41 -15.62 14.76 12.90
N PHE A 42 -14.84 15.36 13.80
CA PHE A 42 -13.45 15.76 13.58
C PHE A 42 -12.63 15.67 14.87
N GLU A 43 -11.30 15.72 14.75
CA GLU A 43 -10.40 15.70 15.90
C GLU A 43 -10.53 17.00 16.73
N THR A 44 -10.85 16.84 18.01
CA THR A 44 -10.90 17.91 19.02
C THR A 44 -9.82 17.70 20.09
N PRO A 45 -9.49 18.71 20.91
CA PRO A 45 -8.54 18.52 22.02
C PRO A 45 -8.95 17.45 23.05
N ALA A 46 -10.24 17.10 23.13
CA ALA A 46 -10.76 16.04 23.99
C ALA A 46 -10.67 14.63 23.35
N THR A 47 -10.15 14.54 22.13
CA THR A 47 -10.05 13.29 21.37
C THR A 47 -9.06 12.33 22.02
N THR A 48 -9.46 11.07 22.15
CA THR A 48 -8.61 9.99 22.69
C THR A 48 -8.32 8.96 21.61
N TYR A 49 -7.04 8.63 21.43
CA TYR A 49 -6.59 7.67 20.42
C TYR A 49 -6.72 6.23 20.92
N ILE A 50 -7.09 5.31 20.02
CA ILE A 50 -7.39 3.91 20.37
C ILE A 50 -6.25 3.00 19.90
N ALA A 51 -5.53 2.41 20.84
CA ALA A 51 -4.52 1.38 20.56
C ALA A 51 -5.15 0.02 20.29
N GLY A 52 -4.57 -0.77 19.38
CA GLY A 52 -5.01 -2.14 19.07
C GLY A 52 -6.33 -2.24 18.29
N ALA A 53 -6.88 -1.12 17.82
CA ALA A 53 -8.07 -1.09 16.99
C ALA A 53 -7.81 -1.82 15.67
N LYS A 54 -8.71 -2.73 15.27
CA LYS A 54 -8.62 -3.40 13.97
C LYS A 54 -9.10 -2.45 12.87
N VAL A 55 -8.29 -2.28 11.84
CA VAL A 55 -8.60 -1.46 10.66
C VAL A 55 -8.44 -2.33 9.42
N LYS A 56 -9.37 -2.23 8.48
CA LYS A 56 -9.29 -2.91 7.19
C LYS A 56 -9.15 -1.86 6.10
N VAL A 57 -8.14 -1.97 5.25
CA VAL A 57 -7.99 -1.13 4.05
C VAL A 57 -8.41 -1.93 2.85
N GLU A 58 -9.34 -1.38 2.08
CA GLU A 58 -9.80 -1.97 0.82
C GLU A 58 -9.48 -1.02 -0.32
N CYS A 59 -8.85 -1.54 -1.37
CA CYS A 59 -8.70 -0.84 -2.63
C CYS A 59 -9.71 -1.37 -3.63
N LYS A 60 -10.43 -0.45 -4.25
CA LYS A 60 -11.38 -0.74 -5.31
C LYS A 60 -10.85 -0.23 -6.63
N ASP A 61 -11.05 -0.99 -7.71
CA ASP A 61 -10.82 -0.49 -9.05
C ASP A 61 -11.82 0.64 -9.34
N ARG A 62 -11.31 1.77 -9.87
CA ARG A 62 -12.09 2.99 -10.04
C ARG A 62 -13.18 2.86 -11.10
N LYS A 63 -13.06 1.93 -12.04
CA LYS A 63 -14.04 1.73 -13.12
C LYS A 63 -15.11 0.73 -12.73
N SER A 64 -14.70 -0.44 -12.27
CA SER A 64 -15.58 -1.56 -11.92
C SER A 64 -16.12 -1.48 -10.49
N MET A 65 -15.52 -0.65 -9.63
CA MET A 65 -15.82 -0.55 -8.20
C MET A 65 -15.62 -1.87 -7.42
N GLN A 66 -15.00 -2.88 -8.05
CA GLN A 66 -14.70 -4.16 -7.42
C GLN A 66 -13.48 -4.05 -6.51
N VAL A 67 -13.51 -4.78 -5.39
CA VAL A 67 -12.38 -4.86 -4.46
C VAL A 67 -11.26 -5.67 -5.12
N VAL A 68 -10.13 -5.03 -5.35
CA VAL A 68 -8.93 -5.61 -5.96
C VAL A 68 -7.83 -5.90 -4.95
N TYR A 69 -7.92 -5.27 -3.77
CA TYR A 69 -6.99 -5.48 -2.68
C TYR A 69 -7.69 -5.28 -1.35
N SER A 70 -7.37 -6.11 -0.37
CA SER A 70 -7.88 -5.99 0.99
C SER A 70 -6.84 -6.43 2.00
N ARG A 71 -6.61 -5.63 3.03
CA ARG A 71 -5.67 -5.96 4.10
C ARG A 71 -6.14 -5.42 5.44
N GLU A 72 -5.98 -6.23 6.48
CA GLU A 72 -6.21 -5.81 7.86
C GLU A 72 -4.91 -5.34 8.52
N GLY A 73 -5.06 -4.43 9.48
CA GLY A 73 -3.99 -3.93 10.34
C GLY A 73 -4.54 -3.61 11.72
N LYS A 74 -3.63 -3.31 12.65
CA LYS A 74 -3.97 -2.82 13.98
C LYS A 74 -3.29 -1.49 14.22
N THR A 75 -3.92 -0.64 15.00
CA THR A 75 -3.28 0.58 15.48
C THR A 75 -2.24 0.29 16.55
N ASP A 76 -1.17 1.08 16.54
CA ASP A 76 -0.13 1.09 17.56
C ASP A 76 -0.58 1.79 18.85
N SER A 77 0.35 2.00 19.80
CA SER A 77 0.07 2.68 21.07
C SER A 77 -0.37 4.14 20.92
N THR A 78 -0.11 4.77 19.78
CA THR A 78 -0.54 6.15 19.47
C THR A 78 -1.89 6.19 18.76
N GLY A 79 -2.51 5.04 18.50
CA GLY A 79 -3.71 4.91 17.69
C GLY A 79 -3.45 5.05 16.19
N THR A 80 -2.19 5.00 15.75
CA THR A 80 -1.82 5.12 14.34
C THR A 80 -1.73 3.73 13.70
N TYR A 81 -2.25 3.56 12.50
CA TYR A 81 -2.04 2.36 11.70
C TYR A 81 -1.24 2.69 10.45
N LYS A 82 -0.42 1.73 10.01
CA LYS A 82 0.37 1.83 8.78
C LYS A 82 0.26 0.54 7.98
N ILE A 83 -0.37 0.62 6.82
CA ILE A 83 -0.61 -0.54 5.95
C ILE A 83 0.12 -0.35 4.63
N LEU A 84 1.10 -1.23 4.40
CA LEU A 84 1.81 -1.30 3.12
C LEU A 84 0.92 -1.96 2.06
N VAL A 85 0.70 -1.24 0.96
CA VAL A 85 -0.02 -1.69 -0.24
C VAL A 85 1.00 -1.84 -1.36
N SER A 86 1.22 -3.08 -1.80
CA SER A 86 2.08 -3.38 -2.94
C SER A 86 1.26 -3.23 -4.23
N VAL A 87 1.51 -2.16 -4.99
CA VAL A 87 0.81 -1.90 -6.27
C VAL A 87 1.82 -1.90 -7.43
N ASN A 88 1.40 -2.50 -8.54
CA ASN A 88 2.13 -2.46 -9.80
C ASN A 88 1.98 -1.07 -10.44
N HIS A 89 3.05 -0.53 -11.04
CA HIS A 89 3.07 0.84 -11.55
C HIS A 89 1.98 1.20 -12.58
N GLN A 90 1.36 0.22 -13.24
CA GLN A 90 0.27 0.46 -14.19
C GLN A 90 -1.10 0.72 -13.53
N ASP A 91 -1.28 0.27 -12.28
CA ASP A 91 -2.60 0.29 -11.60
C ASP A 91 -2.71 1.38 -10.52
N SER A 92 -1.61 2.09 -10.22
CA SER A 92 -1.55 3.02 -9.09
C SER A 92 -2.51 4.20 -9.16
N ASN A 93 -2.94 4.60 -10.36
CA ASN A 93 -3.94 5.66 -10.58
C ASN A 93 -5.35 5.11 -10.85
N LEU A 94 -5.51 3.80 -10.98
CA LEU A 94 -6.80 3.14 -11.17
C LEU A 94 -7.43 2.68 -9.87
N TRP A 95 -6.68 2.51 -8.78
CA TRP A 95 -7.25 2.00 -7.52
C TRP A 95 -7.54 3.12 -6.51
N ARG A 96 -8.70 3.05 -5.85
CA ARG A 96 -9.05 3.90 -4.71
C ARG A 96 -9.00 3.07 -3.44
N CYS A 97 -7.99 3.30 -2.60
CA CYS A 97 -7.84 2.65 -1.31
C CYS A 97 -8.51 3.48 -0.22
N CYS A 98 -9.46 2.90 0.50
CA CYS A 98 -10.14 3.52 1.63
C CYS A 98 -10.10 2.58 2.84
N PRO A 99 -9.97 3.13 4.06
CA PRO A 99 -10.27 2.35 5.26
C PRO A 99 -11.75 1.98 5.25
N PHE A 100 -12.05 0.70 5.44
CA PHE A 100 -13.40 0.20 5.60
C PHE A 100 -13.89 0.63 6.99
N LYS A 101 -15.00 1.38 7.02
CA LYS A 101 -15.65 1.91 8.22
C LYS A 101 -16.58 0.88 8.83
#